data_AF-A0A8S3TU45-F1
#
_entry.id   AF-A0A8S3TU45-F1
#
_cell.length_a   1.000
_cell.length_b   1.000
_cell.length_c   1.000
_cell.angle_alpha   90.00
_cell.angle_beta   90.00
_cell.angle_gamma   90.00
#
_symmetry.space_group_name_H-M   'P 1'
#
loop_
_entity.id
_entity.type
_entity.pdbx_description
1 polymer ?
#
loop_
_entity_poly.entity_id
_entity_poly.type
_entity_poly.pdbx_seq_one_letter_code
_entity_poly.pdbx_strand_id
1 'polypeptide(L)'
;MDFRGNENEPLLKVQQIPQQQRPKWIGTRVKVMIYAMINTIALLIAGSAQTQYIYAYVKQHDATNNSTTKSNKSESKNVSKTCDVNGTSDDKIQAISADWSWYITLAEYGIAIPFIIFIGPMVDRIGRKPVLLWNLSLMTLSFAVKTLTIYFKLNLYYFLVGFAIEGLSGTFSTFSIASCALLADTTSKGNDRTIVMVIYDAVIGLGAFISFIGTGYLIEFTGGTAILKILQTCFKNIKDELVVIFGLLSSVASYIIFGLSTTDHMIYESAGVGILKILPTPLIKAILSRAVHPDKQGALFSNIYLLDTVCTIFDPPLFNNIYHHTVTLHKGFVFFVMAGLIHSFIALYDP
;
A
#
# COMPACT_ATOMS: atom_id res chain seq x y z
N MET A 1 -19.86 28.49 68.07
CA MET A 1 -20.78 27.72 67.21
C MET A 1 -19.98 26.58 66.64
N ASP A 2 -20.28 25.39 67.14
CA ASP A 2 -19.56 24.14 66.94
C ASP A 2 -20.00 23.52 65.61
N PHE A 3 -19.09 23.32 64.66
CA PHE A 3 -19.34 22.63 63.39
C PHE A 3 -18.71 21.23 63.46
N ARG A 4 -19.26 20.37 64.32
CA ARG A 4 -19.12 18.91 64.18
C ARG A 4 -20.29 18.38 63.34
N GLY A 5 -20.06 18.30 62.03
CA GLY A 5 -21.00 17.72 61.06
C GLY A 5 -20.46 16.43 60.45
N ASN A 6 -20.70 15.32 61.15
CA ASN A 6 -21.01 13.98 60.62
C ASN A 6 -20.09 13.35 59.54
N GLU A 7 -19.07 12.60 59.98
CA GLU A 7 -18.21 11.72 59.15
C GLU A 7 -18.89 10.40 58.72
N ASN A 8 -20.16 10.42 58.30
CA ASN A 8 -20.89 9.19 57.95
C ASN A 8 -21.69 9.27 56.64
N GLU A 9 -21.18 9.98 55.62
CA GLU A 9 -21.62 9.69 54.26
C GLU A 9 -20.79 8.52 53.70
N PRO A 10 -21.42 7.41 53.29
CA PRO A 10 -20.69 6.37 52.57
C PRO A 10 -20.21 7.00 51.26
N LEU A 11 -18.88 7.14 51.15
CA LEU A 11 -18.14 7.39 49.92
C LEU A 11 -18.93 6.85 48.75
N LEU A 12 -19.49 7.76 47.93
CA LEU A 12 -20.06 7.46 46.64
C LEU A 12 -19.13 6.44 46.00
N LYS A 13 -19.60 5.18 45.94
CA LYS A 13 -18.87 4.09 45.33
C LYS A 13 -18.43 4.63 43.99
N VAL A 14 -17.12 4.87 43.83
CA VAL A 14 -16.49 5.05 42.54
C VAL A 14 -17.03 3.89 41.73
N GLN A 15 -17.95 4.21 40.84
CA GLN A 15 -18.68 3.25 40.06
C GLN A 15 -17.60 2.65 39.17
N GLN A 16 -17.00 1.57 39.65
CA GLN A 16 -16.00 0.81 38.94
C GLN A 16 -16.66 0.44 37.63
N ILE A 17 -16.23 1.09 36.55
CA ILE A 17 -16.63 0.75 35.20
C ILE A 17 -16.37 -0.76 35.09
N PRO A 18 -17.40 -1.59 34.83
CA PRO A 18 -17.22 -3.04 34.88
C PRO A 18 -16.10 -3.43 33.93
N GLN A 19 -15.06 -4.06 34.47
CA GLN A 19 -13.88 -4.56 33.75
C GLN A 19 -14.21 -5.79 32.88
N GLN A 20 -15.43 -5.90 32.33
CA GLN A 20 -15.98 -7.17 31.89
C GLN A 20 -16.79 -7.07 30.60
N GLN A 21 -16.10 -6.88 29.47
CA GLN A 21 -16.62 -7.19 28.13
C GLN A 21 -15.51 -7.57 27.12
N ARG A 22 -14.39 -8.15 27.58
CA ARG A 22 -13.20 -8.45 26.75
C ARG A 22 -13.30 -9.60 25.70
N PRO A 23 -14.24 -10.58 25.70
CA PRO A 23 -14.14 -11.70 24.75
C PRO A 23 -14.62 -11.41 23.32
N LYS A 24 -15.58 -10.49 23.12
CA LYS A 24 -16.15 -10.23 21.77
C LYS A 24 -15.23 -9.43 20.83
N TRP A 25 -14.36 -8.60 21.39
CA TRP A 25 -13.48 -7.71 20.62
C TRP A 25 -12.31 -8.44 19.97
N ILE A 26 -11.78 -9.49 20.62
CA ILE A 26 -10.71 -10.34 20.08
C ILE A 26 -11.17 -11.03 18.78
N GLY A 27 -12.37 -11.62 18.79
CA GLY A 27 -12.93 -12.25 17.59
C GLY A 27 -13.17 -11.27 16.44
N THR A 28 -13.52 -10.01 16.75
CA THR A 28 -13.69 -8.97 15.73
C THR A 28 -12.34 -8.56 15.11
N ARG A 29 -11.29 -8.42 15.92
CA ARG A 29 -9.93 -8.10 15.46
C ARG A 29 -9.37 -9.16 14.52
N VAL A 30 -9.48 -10.44 14.92
CA VAL A 30 -8.99 -11.56 14.11
C VAL A 30 -9.72 -11.60 12.76
N LYS A 31 -11.04 -11.40 12.73
CA LYS A 31 -11.81 -11.33 11.48
C LYS A 31 -11.32 -10.21 10.57
N VAL A 32 -11.11 -9.01 11.11
CA VAL A 32 -10.62 -7.86 10.33
C VAL A 32 -9.22 -8.14 9.74
N MET A 33 -8.33 -8.74 10.51
CA MET A 33 -6.99 -9.12 10.04
C MET A 33 -7.03 -10.17 8.94
N ILE A 34 -7.88 -11.20 9.08
CA ILE A 34 -8.07 -12.23 8.05
C ILE A 34 -8.64 -11.60 6.77
N TYR A 35 -9.67 -10.75 6.88
CA TYR A 35 -10.22 -10.07 5.72
C TYR A 35 -9.19 -9.15 5.06
N ALA A 36 -8.35 -8.46 5.84
CA ALA A 36 -7.28 -7.61 5.30
C ALA A 36 -6.25 -8.41 4.51
N MET A 37 -5.86 -9.57 5.02
CA MET A 37 -4.94 -10.48 4.36
C MET A 37 -5.52 -10.99 3.05
N ILE A 38 -6.75 -11.51 3.06
CA ILE A 38 -7.44 -12.02 1.86
C ILE A 38 -7.60 -10.92 0.81
N ASN A 39 -8.01 -9.71 1.24
CA ASN A 39 -8.20 -8.57 0.36
C ASN A 39 -6.89 -8.16 -0.32
N THR A 40 -5.79 -8.10 0.45
CA THR A 40 -4.45 -7.81 -0.06
C THR A 40 -4.00 -8.86 -1.06
N ILE A 41 -4.24 -10.14 -0.75
CA ILE A 41 -3.87 -11.24 -1.64
C ILE A 41 -4.59 -11.12 -2.99
N ALA A 42 -5.91 -10.92 -2.94
CA ALA A 42 -6.76 -10.82 -4.11
C ALA A 42 -6.36 -9.64 -5.03
N LEU A 43 -6.09 -8.47 -4.45
CA LEU A 43 -5.69 -7.27 -5.19
C LEU A 43 -4.37 -7.47 -5.94
N LEU A 44 -3.36 -8.03 -5.27
CA LEU A 44 -2.04 -8.20 -5.87
C LEU A 44 -2.02 -9.28 -6.96
N ILE A 45 -2.76 -10.38 -6.79
CA ILE A 45 -2.91 -11.39 -7.83
C ILE A 45 -3.63 -10.79 -9.05
N ALA A 46 -4.67 -9.99 -8.82
CA ALA A 46 -5.41 -9.35 -9.91
C ALA A 46 -4.55 -8.36 -10.70
N GLY A 47 -3.71 -7.54 -10.04
CA GLY A 47 -2.81 -6.60 -10.72
C GLY A 47 -1.80 -7.29 -11.64
N SER A 48 -1.24 -8.42 -11.20
CA SER A 48 -0.35 -9.24 -12.03
C SER A 48 -1.08 -9.85 -13.23
N ALA A 49 -2.26 -10.44 -13.01
CA ALA A 49 -3.06 -11.04 -14.08
C ALA A 49 -3.51 -10.02 -15.14
N GLN A 50 -3.86 -8.81 -14.70
CA GLN A 50 -4.21 -7.70 -15.58
C GLN A 50 -3.04 -7.29 -16.49
N THR A 51 -1.86 -7.11 -15.92
CA THR A 51 -0.67 -6.69 -16.69
C THR A 51 -0.35 -7.71 -17.78
N GLN A 52 -0.44 -9.00 -17.46
CA GLN A 52 -0.25 -10.09 -18.43
C GLN A 52 -1.33 -10.09 -19.53
N TYR A 53 -2.58 -9.83 -19.16
CA TYR A 53 -3.68 -9.77 -20.12
C TYR A 53 -3.52 -8.63 -21.13
N ILE A 54 -3.18 -7.42 -20.68
CA ILE A 54 -2.98 -6.26 -21.55
C ILE A 54 -1.86 -6.55 -22.55
N TYR A 55 -0.74 -7.09 -22.08
CA TYR A 55 0.38 -7.49 -22.94
C TYR A 55 -0.05 -8.49 -24.01
N ALA A 56 -0.80 -9.53 -23.63
CA ALA A 56 -1.32 -10.53 -24.58
C ALA A 56 -2.31 -9.93 -25.60
N TYR A 57 -3.19 -9.02 -25.15
CA TYR A 57 -4.17 -8.36 -26.00
C TYR A 57 -3.50 -7.47 -27.06
N VAL A 58 -2.54 -6.62 -26.66
CA VAL A 58 -1.80 -5.74 -27.57
C VAL A 58 -1.02 -6.55 -28.60
N LYS A 59 -0.36 -7.62 -28.16
CA LYS A 59 0.37 -8.54 -29.06
C LYS A 59 -0.53 -9.17 -30.11
N GLN A 60 -1.76 -9.56 -29.75
CA GLN A 60 -2.72 -10.14 -30.68
C GLN A 60 -3.25 -9.10 -31.70
N HIS A 61 -3.49 -7.87 -31.26
CA HIS A 61 -3.98 -6.80 -32.13
C HIS A 61 -2.93 -6.35 -33.16
N ASP A 62 -1.66 -6.26 -32.78
CA ASP A 62 -0.56 -5.92 -33.69
C ASP A 62 -0.32 -7.02 -34.74
N ALA A 63 -0.39 -8.29 -34.33
CA ALA A 63 -0.29 -9.43 -35.25
C ALA A 63 -1.40 -9.42 -36.34
N THR A 64 -2.60 -8.96 -35.98
CA THR A 64 -3.75 -8.90 -36.90
C THR A 64 -3.59 -7.79 -37.95
N ASN A 65 -3.11 -6.60 -37.55
CA ASN A 65 -2.87 -5.47 -38.45
C ASN A 65 -1.72 -5.74 -39.44
N ASN A 66 -0.67 -6.43 -38.98
CA ASN A 66 0.44 -6.85 -39.85
C ASN A 66 0.01 -7.90 -40.91
N SER A 67 -0.99 -8.72 -40.60
CA SER A 67 -1.54 -9.73 -41.51
C SER A 67 -2.40 -9.10 -42.62
N THR A 68 -3.23 -8.11 -42.28
CA THR A 68 -4.05 -7.36 -43.26
C THR A 68 -3.19 -6.48 -44.18
N THR A 69 -2.10 -5.90 -43.66
CA THR A 69 -1.17 -5.08 -44.46
C THR A 69 -0.39 -5.94 -45.47
N LYS A 70 -0.09 -7.21 -45.15
CA LYS A 70 0.51 -8.14 -46.11
C LYS A 70 -0.47 -8.59 -47.20
N SER A 71 -1.77 -8.70 -46.91
CA SER A 71 -2.79 -9.03 -47.92
C SER A 71 -3.06 -7.88 -48.90
N ASN A 72 -2.79 -6.63 -48.52
CA ASN A 72 -2.95 -5.46 -49.38
C ASN A 72 -1.66 -5.08 -50.15
N LYS A 73 -0.55 -5.81 -49.96
CA LYS A 73 0.74 -5.59 -50.64
C LYS A 73 1.02 -6.59 -51.76
N SER A 74 -0.02 -7.09 -52.42
CA SER A 74 0.09 -7.89 -53.65
C SER A 74 0.38 -7.06 -54.91
N GLU A 75 0.37 -5.71 -54.83
CA GLU A 75 0.72 -4.83 -55.94
C GLU A 75 1.60 -3.67 -55.48
N SER A 76 2.90 -3.93 -55.42
CA SER A 76 3.96 -3.02 -55.92
C SER A 76 5.31 -3.57 -55.46
N LYS A 77 5.94 -4.36 -56.32
CA LYS A 77 7.38 -4.63 -56.23
C LYS A 77 8.09 -3.36 -56.67
N ASN A 78 8.70 -2.64 -55.73
CA ASN A 78 9.99 -2.00 -55.96
C ASN A 78 10.75 -1.93 -54.63
N VAL A 79 11.82 -2.73 -54.61
CA VAL A 79 12.76 -2.88 -53.51
C VAL A 79 13.49 -1.56 -53.32
N SER A 80 13.16 -0.85 -52.25
CA SER A 80 14.03 0.17 -51.66
C SER A 80 14.43 -0.35 -50.29
N LYS A 81 15.67 -0.84 -50.18
CA LYS A 81 16.31 -1.17 -48.90
C LYS A 81 16.57 0.15 -48.16
N THR A 82 15.64 0.57 -47.32
CA THR A 82 15.98 1.41 -46.17
C THR A 82 16.27 0.49 -45.00
N CYS A 83 17.43 0.70 -44.38
CA CYS A 83 17.80 0.06 -43.12
C CYS A 83 16.91 0.62 -42.02
N ASP A 84 15.69 0.10 -41.90
CA ASP A 84 14.84 0.42 -40.77
C ASP A 84 15.42 -0.28 -39.54
N VAL A 85 15.92 0.54 -38.62
CA VAL A 85 16.20 0.21 -37.23
C VAL A 85 14.86 -0.19 -36.60
N ASN A 86 14.41 -1.42 -36.89
CA ASN A 86 13.33 -2.05 -36.18
C ASN A 86 13.87 -2.36 -34.78
N GLY A 87 13.72 -1.40 -33.86
CA GLY A 87 13.61 -1.73 -32.44
C GLY A 87 12.70 -2.94 -32.30
N THR A 88 13.09 -3.89 -31.46
CA THR A 88 12.53 -5.24 -31.51
C THR A 88 11.01 -5.14 -31.40
N SER A 89 10.27 -5.97 -32.16
CA SER A 89 8.79 -5.89 -32.19
C SER A 89 8.21 -5.97 -30.76
N ASP A 90 8.93 -6.62 -29.85
CA ASP A 90 8.61 -6.74 -28.44
C ASP A 90 8.80 -5.41 -27.67
N ASP A 91 9.84 -4.62 -27.96
CA ASP A 91 10.05 -3.29 -27.34
C ASP A 91 8.85 -2.36 -27.61
N LYS A 92 8.31 -2.39 -28.84
CA LYS A 92 7.13 -1.58 -29.22
C LYS A 92 5.87 -2.03 -28.47
N ILE A 93 5.66 -3.35 -28.34
CA ILE A 93 4.52 -3.91 -27.61
C ILE A 93 4.61 -3.58 -26.12
N GLN A 94 5.82 -3.62 -25.56
CA GLN A 94 6.08 -3.28 -24.17
C GLN A 94 5.79 -1.79 -23.90
N ALA A 95 6.21 -0.89 -24.78
CA ALA A 95 5.93 0.54 -24.67
C ALA A 95 4.41 0.83 -24.69
N ILE A 96 3.67 0.25 -25.66
CA ILE A 96 2.21 0.41 -25.74
C ILE A 96 1.52 -0.17 -24.48
N SER A 97 2.00 -1.30 -23.96
CA SER A 97 1.46 -1.90 -22.74
C SER A 97 1.69 -1.01 -21.51
N ALA A 98 2.86 -0.35 -21.43
CA ALA A 98 3.18 0.59 -20.37
C ALA A 98 2.29 1.85 -20.43
N ASP A 99 2.00 2.37 -21.62
CA ASP A 99 1.08 3.49 -21.80
C ASP A 99 -0.32 3.13 -21.28
N TRP A 100 -0.82 1.92 -21.59
CA TRP A 100 -2.10 1.42 -21.06
C TRP A 100 -2.09 1.30 -19.54
N SER A 101 -1.01 0.81 -18.94
CA SER A 101 -0.88 0.78 -17.48
C SER A 101 -0.96 2.18 -16.88
N TRP A 102 -0.32 3.18 -17.50
CA TRP A 102 -0.41 4.57 -17.03
C TRP A 102 -1.83 5.13 -17.13
N TYR A 103 -2.55 4.91 -18.25
CA TYR A 103 -3.95 5.34 -18.38
C TYR A 103 -4.86 4.70 -17.33
N ILE A 104 -4.61 3.43 -17.00
CA ILE A 104 -5.36 2.72 -15.96
C ILE A 104 -5.09 3.31 -14.58
N THR A 105 -3.82 3.52 -14.23
CA THR A 105 -3.43 4.16 -12.96
C THR A 105 -4.08 5.53 -12.82
N LEU A 106 -4.09 6.34 -13.88
CA LEU A 106 -4.73 7.65 -13.86
C LEU A 106 -6.26 7.56 -13.68
N ALA A 107 -6.91 6.60 -14.36
CA ALA A 107 -8.36 6.40 -14.24
C ALA A 107 -8.77 5.92 -12.83
N GLU A 108 -8.00 5.02 -12.23
CA GLU A 108 -8.25 4.50 -10.89
C GLU A 108 -8.01 5.59 -9.82
N TYR A 109 -6.79 6.11 -9.76
CA TYR A 109 -6.39 7.00 -8.68
C TYR A 109 -6.85 8.45 -8.86
N GLY A 110 -7.03 8.90 -10.10
CA GLY A 110 -7.61 10.21 -10.39
C GLY A 110 -9.02 10.36 -9.82
N ILE A 111 -9.79 9.27 -9.81
CA ILE A 111 -11.12 9.22 -9.18
C ILE A 111 -11.01 8.91 -7.68
N ALA A 112 -10.05 8.08 -7.26
CA ALA A 112 -9.89 7.69 -5.85
C ALA A 112 -9.47 8.85 -4.94
N ILE A 113 -8.54 9.71 -5.35
CA ILE A 113 -8.02 10.81 -4.52
C ILE A 113 -9.12 11.69 -3.91
N PRO A 114 -10.03 12.30 -4.70
CA PRO A 114 -11.11 13.10 -4.12
C PRO A 114 -12.02 12.25 -3.23
N PHE A 115 -12.29 11.00 -3.59
CA PHE A 115 -13.11 10.10 -2.80
C PHE A 115 -12.49 9.74 -1.44
N ILE A 116 -11.19 9.47 -1.38
CA ILE A 116 -10.47 9.11 -0.14
C ILE A 116 -10.62 10.22 0.90
N ILE A 117 -10.59 11.49 0.49
CA ILE A 117 -10.79 12.66 1.37
C ILE A 117 -12.18 12.60 2.02
N PHE A 118 -13.23 12.25 1.26
CA PHE A 118 -14.59 12.16 1.78
C PHE A 118 -14.85 10.91 2.62
N ILE A 119 -14.11 9.82 2.37
CA ILE A 119 -14.26 8.56 3.07
C ILE A 119 -13.97 8.73 4.57
N GLY A 120 -12.95 9.48 4.98
CA GLY A 120 -12.63 9.67 6.40
C GLY A 120 -13.83 10.16 7.25
N PRO A 121 -14.42 11.32 6.91
CA PRO A 121 -15.65 11.80 7.53
C PRO A 121 -16.85 10.85 7.40
N MET A 122 -16.97 10.15 6.27
CA MET A 122 -18.03 9.16 6.04
C MET A 122 -17.91 8.00 7.01
N VAL A 123 -16.69 7.51 7.26
CA VAL A 123 -16.41 6.44 8.22
C VAL A 123 -16.73 6.89 9.65
N ASP A 124 -16.43 8.15 9.98
CA ASP A 124 -16.73 8.73 11.30
C ASP A 124 -18.23 8.93 11.54
N ARG A 125 -19.03 9.23 10.50
CA ARG A 125 -20.49 9.50 10.63
C ARG A 125 -21.38 8.27 10.46
N ILE A 126 -21.15 7.47 9.42
CA ILE A 126 -21.99 6.32 9.05
C ILE A 126 -21.58 5.07 9.85
N GLY A 127 -20.36 5.08 10.41
CA GLY A 127 -19.76 3.99 11.16
C GLY A 127 -18.83 3.13 10.30
N ARG A 128 -17.95 2.37 10.98
CA ARG A 128 -16.84 1.64 10.34
C ARG A 128 -17.31 0.49 9.41
N LYS A 129 -18.32 -0.28 9.85
CA LYS A 129 -18.76 -1.52 9.16
C LYS A 129 -19.49 -1.27 7.83
N PRO A 130 -20.44 -0.32 7.73
CA PRO A 130 -21.12 -0.05 6.46
C PRO A 130 -20.17 0.45 5.36
N VAL A 131 -19.18 1.28 5.71
CA VAL A 131 -18.16 1.74 4.75
C VAL A 131 -17.30 0.58 4.25
N LEU A 132 -16.96 -0.37 5.13
CA LEU A 132 -16.23 -1.58 4.74
C LEU A 132 -17.04 -2.45 3.76
N LEU A 133 -18.34 -2.63 4.03
CA LEU A 133 -19.23 -3.37 3.14
C LEU A 133 -19.41 -2.68 1.79
N TRP A 134 -19.54 -1.35 1.79
CA TRP A 134 -19.59 -0.53 0.58
C TRP A 134 -18.36 -0.75 -0.31
N ASN A 135 -17.16 -0.67 0.29
CA ASN A 135 -15.90 -0.90 -0.43
C ASN A 135 -15.85 -2.32 -1.03
N LEU A 136 -16.19 -3.35 -0.24
CA LEU A 136 -16.22 -4.74 -0.72
C LEU A 136 -17.23 -4.96 -1.84
N SER A 137 -18.42 -4.35 -1.77
CA SER A 137 -19.44 -4.46 -2.81
C SER A 137 -18.99 -3.83 -4.12
N LEU A 138 -18.43 -2.62 -4.09
CA LEU A 138 -17.94 -1.95 -5.30
C LEU A 138 -16.71 -2.63 -5.90
N MET A 139 -15.82 -3.14 -5.05
CA MET A 139 -14.63 -3.86 -5.53
C MET A 139 -15.03 -5.18 -6.20
N THR A 140 -15.99 -5.89 -5.63
CA THR A 140 -16.58 -7.09 -6.28
C THR A 140 -17.22 -6.75 -7.61
N LEU A 141 -17.94 -5.61 -7.70
CA LEU A 141 -18.52 -5.13 -8.96
C LEU A 141 -17.44 -4.78 -10.00
N SER A 142 -16.36 -4.11 -9.58
CA SER A 142 -15.20 -3.82 -10.44
C SER A 142 -14.62 -5.10 -11.04
N PHE A 143 -14.36 -6.12 -10.21
CA PHE A 143 -13.86 -7.40 -10.67
C PHE A 143 -14.82 -8.09 -11.63
N ALA A 144 -16.12 -8.08 -11.35
CA ALA A 144 -17.12 -8.66 -12.24
C ALA A 144 -17.10 -8.00 -13.63
N VAL A 145 -17.02 -6.66 -13.70
CA VAL A 145 -16.94 -5.91 -14.97
C VAL A 145 -15.66 -6.26 -15.74
N LYS A 146 -14.52 -6.34 -15.06
CA LYS A 146 -13.23 -6.71 -15.67
C LYS A 146 -13.25 -8.15 -16.18
N THR A 147 -13.76 -9.10 -15.40
CA THR A 147 -13.92 -10.50 -15.83
C THR A 147 -14.87 -10.62 -17.02
N LEU A 148 -15.98 -9.87 -17.01
CA LEU A 148 -16.93 -9.83 -18.13
C LEU A 148 -16.27 -9.32 -19.42
N THR A 149 -15.45 -8.28 -19.29
CA THR A 149 -14.68 -7.70 -20.40
C THR A 149 -13.72 -8.71 -21.02
N ILE A 150 -13.02 -9.49 -20.18
CA ILE A 150 -12.14 -10.58 -20.63
C ILE A 150 -12.95 -11.69 -21.32
N TYR A 151 -14.05 -12.12 -20.71
CA TYR A 151 -14.87 -13.23 -21.21
C TYR A 151 -15.44 -12.96 -22.60
N PHE A 152 -15.96 -11.75 -22.82
CA PHE A 152 -16.52 -11.33 -24.10
C PHE A 152 -15.49 -10.79 -25.10
N LYS A 153 -14.19 -10.77 -24.75
CA LYS A 153 -13.10 -10.19 -25.58
C LYS A 153 -13.42 -8.76 -26.04
N LEU A 154 -13.98 -7.96 -25.14
CA LEU A 154 -14.36 -6.57 -25.44
C LEU A 154 -13.12 -5.67 -25.52
N ASN A 155 -13.31 -4.45 -26.04
CA ASN A 155 -12.24 -3.44 -26.14
C ASN A 155 -11.72 -3.03 -24.75
N LEU A 156 -10.43 -2.69 -24.65
CA LEU A 156 -9.75 -2.23 -23.44
C LEU A 156 -10.44 -1.04 -22.74
N TYR A 157 -11.23 -0.23 -23.45
CA TYR A 157 -11.99 0.85 -22.83
C TYR A 157 -12.94 0.38 -21.71
N TYR A 158 -13.49 -0.83 -21.78
CA TYR A 158 -14.34 -1.38 -20.72
C TYR A 158 -13.57 -1.75 -19.45
N PHE A 159 -12.26 -2.01 -19.55
CA PHE A 159 -11.41 -2.13 -18.36
C PHE A 159 -11.36 -0.82 -17.58
N LEU A 160 -11.28 0.33 -18.27
CA LEU A 160 -11.26 1.65 -17.61
C LEU A 160 -12.53 1.88 -16.79
N VAL A 161 -13.69 1.38 -17.24
CA VAL A 161 -14.94 1.46 -16.46
C VAL A 161 -14.82 0.66 -15.16
N GLY A 162 -14.23 -0.54 -15.20
CA GLY A 162 -13.93 -1.32 -13.99
C GLY A 162 -13.02 -0.56 -13.02
N PHE A 163 -11.94 0.05 -13.51
CA PHE A 163 -11.05 0.87 -12.68
C PHE A 163 -11.71 2.13 -12.14
N ALA A 164 -12.61 2.75 -12.90
CA ALA A 164 -13.36 3.89 -12.42
C ALA A 164 -14.27 3.49 -11.24
N ILE A 165 -14.94 2.35 -11.31
CA ILE A 165 -15.75 1.79 -10.21
C ILE A 165 -14.87 1.50 -9.00
N GLU A 166 -13.67 0.97 -9.21
CA GLU A 166 -12.70 0.72 -8.14
C GLU A 166 -12.18 2.01 -7.50
N GLY A 167 -11.92 3.04 -8.31
CA GLY A 167 -11.58 4.38 -7.83
C GLY A 167 -12.69 4.97 -6.95
N LEU A 168 -13.97 4.83 -7.33
CA LEU A 168 -15.12 5.27 -6.52
C LEU A 168 -15.24 4.53 -5.18
N SER A 169 -14.70 3.32 -5.08
CA SER A 169 -14.64 2.58 -3.81
C SER A 169 -13.57 3.13 -2.85
N GLY A 170 -12.69 4.02 -3.34
CA GLY A 170 -11.47 4.49 -2.66
C GLY A 170 -10.41 3.38 -2.49
N THR A 171 -10.47 2.37 -3.37
CA THR A 171 -9.47 1.30 -3.55
C THR A 171 -9.09 0.57 -2.25
N PHE A 172 -7.85 0.08 -2.16
CA PHE A 172 -7.26 -0.48 -0.94
C PHE A 172 -7.27 0.52 0.23
N SER A 173 -7.14 1.82 -0.06
CA SER A 173 -7.06 2.88 0.95
C SER A 173 -8.30 2.93 1.83
N THR A 174 -9.52 2.86 1.28
CA THR A 174 -10.76 2.83 2.09
C THR A 174 -10.83 1.63 3.02
N PHE A 175 -10.44 0.45 2.52
CA PHE A 175 -10.39 -0.77 3.33
C PHE A 175 -9.42 -0.58 4.50
N SER A 176 -8.23 -0.03 4.24
CA SER A 176 -7.23 0.21 5.26
C SER A 176 -7.63 1.30 6.26
N ILE A 177 -8.28 2.38 5.82
CA ILE A 177 -8.85 3.42 6.70
C ILE A 177 -9.88 2.81 7.66
N ALA A 178 -10.86 2.09 7.11
CA ALA A 178 -11.95 1.51 7.90
C ALA A 178 -11.44 0.44 8.89
N SER A 179 -10.47 -0.37 8.48
CA SER A 179 -9.90 -1.43 9.31
C SER A 179 -8.95 -0.88 10.38
N CYS A 180 -8.07 0.07 10.07
CA CYS A 180 -7.26 0.77 11.07
C CYS A 180 -8.14 1.52 12.09
N ALA A 181 -9.18 2.23 11.63
CA ALA A 181 -10.10 2.90 12.54
C ALA A 181 -10.85 1.91 13.45
N LEU A 182 -11.29 0.76 12.92
CA LEU A 182 -11.91 -0.29 13.73
C LEU A 182 -10.92 -0.92 14.73
N LEU A 183 -9.66 -1.11 14.35
CA LEU A 183 -8.63 -1.60 15.28
C LEU A 183 -8.30 -0.58 16.36
N ALA A 184 -8.25 0.70 16.02
CA ALA A 184 -8.12 1.81 16.96
C ALA A 184 -9.26 1.80 18.00
N ASP A 185 -10.50 1.65 17.55
CA ASP A 185 -11.69 1.67 18.41
C ASP A 185 -11.76 0.44 19.34
N THR A 186 -11.21 -0.70 18.91
CA THR A 186 -11.22 -1.95 19.69
C THR A 186 -10.01 -2.13 20.61
N THR A 187 -9.12 -1.14 20.71
CA THR A 187 -7.87 -1.26 21.48
C THR A 187 -7.78 -0.27 22.64
N SER A 188 -7.30 -0.74 23.79
CA SER A 188 -6.89 0.10 24.92
C SER A 188 -5.83 1.12 24.47
N LYS A 189 -5.90 2.34 25.03
CA LYS A 189 -4.89 3.38 24.80
C LYS A 189 -3.51 2.91 25.33
N GLY A 190 -2.43 3.32 24.68
CA GLY A 190 -1.05 2.95 25.05
C GLY A 190 -0.43 1.87 24.14
N ASN A 191 0.55 1.13 24.66
CA ASN A 191 1.39 0.18 23.89
C ASN A 191 0.59 -0.91 23.17
N ASP A 192 -0.55 -1.33 23.72
CA ASP A 192 -1.43 -2.33 23.09
C ASP A 192 -1.89 -1.89 21.68
N ARG A 193 -2.15 -0.60 21.49
CA ARG A 193 -2.57 -0.05 20.19
C ARG A 193 -1.46 -0.10 19.16
N THR A 194 -0.22 0.15 19.59
CA THR A 194 0.95 0.00 18.72
C THR A 194 1.11 -1.43 18.29
N ILE A 195 1.03 -2.37 19.22
CA ILE A 195 1.16 -3.80 18.92
C ILE A 195 0.09 -4.25 17.91
N VAL A 196 -1.16 -3.83 18.09
CA VAL A 196 -2.25 -4.20 17.17
C VAL A 196 -2.04 -3.62 15.77
N MET A 197 -1.62 -2.35 15.63
CA MET A 197 -1.35 -1.73 14.32
C MET A 197 -0.13 -2.36 13.63
N VAL A 198 0.91 -2.67 14.39
CA VAL A 198 2.09 -3.41 13.92
C VAL A 198 1.71 -4.80 13.42
N ILE A 199 0.91 -5.56 14.18
CA ILE A 199 0.43 -6.88 13.75
C ILE A 199 -0.44 -6.76 12.50
N TYR A 200 -1.26 -5.72 12.39
CA TYR A 200 -2.09 -5.50 11.22
C TYR A 200 -1.26 -5.24 9.95
N ASP A 201 -0.30 -4.31 9.99
CA ASP A 201 0.58 -4.04 8.84
C ASP A 201 1.46 -5.27 8.51
N ALA A 202 1.87 -6.05 9.52
CA ALA A 202 2.54 -7.33 9.34
C ALA A 202 1.67 -8.36 8.59
N VAL A 203 0.38 -8.46 8.93
CA VAL A 203 -0.58 -9.38 8.27
C VAL A 203 -0.83 -8.98 6.82
N ILE A 204 -0.92 -7.67 6.53
CA ILE A 204 -0.98 -7.17 5.15
C ILE A 204 0.27 -7.58 4.38
N GLY A 205 1.45 -7.35 4.94
CA GLY A 205 2.70 -7.70 4.28
C GLY A 205 2.89 -9.21 4.08
N LEU A 206 2.39 -10.06 4.99
CA LEU A 206 2.31 -11.51 4.78
C LEU A 206 1.37 -11.88 3.63
N GLY A 207 0.23 -11.20 3.51
CA GLY A 207 -0.66 -11.36 2.36
C GLY A 207 0.04 -10.99 1.05
N ALA A 208 0.74 -9.86 1.02
CA ALA A 208 1.51 -9.44 -0.15
C ALA A 208 2.61 -10.42 -0.53
N PHE A 209 3.32 -10.93 0.47
CA PHE A 209 4.34 -11.96 0.31
C PHE A 209 3.79 -13.25 -0.34
N ILE A 210 2.63 -13.74 0.12
CA ILE A 210 1.97 -14.92 -0.46
C ILE A 210 1.60 -14.66 -1.93
N SER A 211 1.12 -13.46 -2.27
CA SER A 211 0.82 -13.10 -3.66
C SER A 211 2.05 -13.08 -4.56
N PHE A 212 3.18 -12.55 -4.07
CA PHE A 212 4.42 -12.53 -4.84
C PHE A 212 5.05 -13.92 -4.99
N ILE A 213 4.99 -14.77 -3.96
CA ILE A 213 5.42 -16.19 -4.06
C ILE A 213 4.62 -16.91 -5.16
N GLY A 214 3.33 -16.62 -5.30
CA GLY A 214 2.52 -17.15 -6.39
C GLY A 214 2.99 -16.74 -7.79
N THR A 215 3.88 -15.75 -7.91
CA THR A 215 4.42 -15.22 -9.18
C THR A 215 5.92 -15.50 -9.37
N GLY A 216 6.70 -15.75 -8.31
CA GLY A 216 8.12 -16.17 -8.39
C GLY A 216 9.00 -15.65 -7.23
N TYR A 217 9.84 -16.54 -6.67
CA TYR A 217 10.72 -16.41 -5.47
C TYR A 217 11.61 -15.17 -5.40
N LEU A 218 12.16 -14.71 -4.25
CA LEU A 218 11.71 -14.40 -2.88
C LEU A 218 12.91 -13.67 -2.22
N ILE A 219 12.67 -12.71 -1.31
CA ILE A 219 13.32 -12.50 0.02
C ILE A 219 12.73 -11.21 0.62
N GLU A 220 12.64 -11.16 1.96
CA GLU A 220 12.11 -10.08 2.83
C GLU A 220 10.61 -10.11 3.15
N PHE A 221 10.20 -10.92 4.14
CA PHE A 221 9.20 -10.43 5.10
C PHE A 221 9.08 -11.22 6.41
N THR A 222 9.72 -12.39 6.54
CA THR A 222 9.58 -13.20 7.76
C THR A 222 10.34 -12.62 8.97
N GLY A 223 11.40 -11.82 8.77
CA GLY A 223 12.21 -11.32 9.88
C GLY A 223 11.64 -10.08 10.58
N GLY A 224 10.94 -9.17 9.90
CA GLY A 224 10.49 -7.90 10.50
C GLY A 224 9.48 -8.07 11.65
N THR A 225 8.64 -9.10 11.57
CA THR A 225 7.61 -9.39 12.59
C THR A 225 8.17 -10.12 13.80
N ALA A 226 9.17 -10.99 13.60
CA ALA A 226 9.91 -11.67 14.66
C ALA A 226 10.86 -10.71 15.39
N ILE A 227 11.55 -9.83 14.66
CA ILE A 227 12.48 -8.82 15.19
C ILE A 227 11.75 -7.85 16.11
N LEU A 228 10.49 -7.49 15.82
CA LEU A 228 9.70 -6.65 16.72
C LEU A 228 9.33 -7.30 18.05
N LYS A 229 8.92 -8.57 18.02
CA LYS A 229 8.65 -9.32 19.26
C LYS A 229 9.92 -9.44 20.10
N ILE A 230 11.07 -9.63 19.47
CA ILE A 230 12.37 -9.68 20.14
C ILE A 230 12.75 -8.29 20.67
N LEU A 231 12.63 -7.23 19.86
CA LEU A 231 12.99 -5.86 20.22
C LEU A 231 12.14 -5.33 21.39
N GLN A 232 10.83 -5.61 21.40
CA GLN A 232 9.93 -5.22 22.50
C GLN A 232 10.09 -6.09 23.75
N THR A 233 10.53 -7.35 23.60
CA THR A 233 10.83 -8.24 24.74
C THR A 233 12.18 -7.91 25.37
N CYS A 234 13.18 -7.56 24.56
CA CYS A 234 14.52 -7.16 25.00
C CYS A 234 14.55 -5.73 25.55
N PHE A 235 13.67 -4.84 25.08
CA PHE A 235 13.66 -3.43 25.47
C PHE A 235 12.27 -2.96 25.90
N LYS A 236 11.86 -3.36 27.10
CA LYS A 236 10.53 -3.11 27.67
C LYS A 236 10.16 -1.62 27.86
N ASN A 237 11.08 -0.67 27.63
CA ASN A 237 10.96 0.76 27.93
C ASN A 237 11.38 1.72 26.79
N ILE A 238 11.53 1.26 25.54
CA ILE A 238 11.85 2.18 24.44
C ILE A 238 10.58 2.93 23.99
N LYS A 239 10.72 4.24 23.81
CA LYS A 239 9.67 5.13 23.27
C LYS A 239 9.38 4.78 21.80
N ASP A 240 8.10 4.80 21.40
CA ASP A 240 7.68 4.47 20.01
C ASP A 240 8.44 5.33 18.98
N GLU A 241 8.75 6.58 19.31
CA GLU A 241 9.50 7.54 18.48
C GLU A 241 10.94 7.08 18.20
N LEU A 242 11.63 6.48 19.17
CA LEU A 242 13.00 5.98 18.99
C LEU A 242 13.02 4.78 18.04
N VAL A 243 12.02 3.91 18.11
CA VAL A 243 11.90 2.77 17.20
C VAL A 243 11.67 3.24 15.76
N VAL A 244 10.90 4.33 15.57
CA VAL A 244 10.76 4.98 14.27
C VAL A 244 12.11 5.48 13.75
N ILE A 245 12.89 6.20 14.57
CA ILE A 245 14.22 6.71 14.18
C ILE A 245 15.15 5.57 13.76
N PHE A 246 15.22 4.48 14.55
CA PHE A 246 16.03 3.31 14.19
C PHE A 246 15.58 2.65 12.88
N GLY A 247 14.26 2.56 12.64
CA GLY A 247 13.72 2.06 11.37
C GLY A 247 14.08 2.95 10.18
N LEU A 248 14.04 4.27 10.34
CA LEU A 248 14.44 5.23 9.31
C LEU A 248 15.95 5.18 9.03
N LEU A 249 16.80 5.07 10.07
CA LEU A 249 18.25 4.90 9.90
C LEU A 249 18.62 3.60 9.20
N SER A 250 17.94 2.50 9.53
CA SER A 250 18.06 1.21 8.82
C SER A 250 17.67 1.35 7.33
N SER A 251 16.65 2.17 7.04
CA SER A 251 16.26 2.49 5.65
C SER A 251 17.36 3.24 4.90
N VAL A 252 17.97 4.25 5.54
CA VAL A 252 19.11 5.00 4.98
C VAL A 252 20.27 4.07 4.68
N ALA A 253 20.65 3.20 5.63
CA ALA A 253 21.72 2.24 5.43
C ALA A 253 21.41 1.25 4.29
N SER A 254 20.18 0.74 4.22
CA SER A 254 19.71 -0.15 3.14
C SER A 254 19.82 0.51 1.77
N TYR A 255 19.35 1.74 1.61
CA TYR A 255 19.44 2.48 0.35
C TYR A 255 20.88 2.80 -0.07
N ILE A 256 21.78 3.08 0.89
CA ILE A 256 23.20 3.29 0.59
C ILE A 256 23.84 1.99 0.07
N ILE A 257 23.60 0.86 0.73
CA ILE A 257 24.13 -0.45 0.30
C ILE A 257 23.55 -0.85 -1.06
N PHE A 258 22.24 -0.67 -1.26
CA PHE A 258 21.59 -0.93 -2.54
C PHE A 258 22.13 -0.01 -3.65
N GLY A 259 22.34 1.27 -3.36
CA GLY A 259 22.95 2.21 -4.30
C GLY A 259 24.40 1.86 -4.67
N LEU A 260 25.15 1.23 -3.78
CA LEU A 260 26.53 0.78 -4.02
C LEU A 260 26.61 -0.66 -4.58
N SER A 261 25.49 -1.35 -4.76
CA SER A 261 25.50 -2.77 -5.10
C SER A 261 26.11 -3.01 -6.49
N THR A 262 27.21 -3.76 -6.55
CA THR A 262 27.81 -4.24 -7.80
C THR A 262 27.58 -5.74 -8.02
N THR A 263 27.14 -6.47 -6.99
CA THR A 263 26.89 -7.90 -7.01
C THR A 263 25.50 -8.22 -6.44
N ASP A 264 24.91 -9.33 -6.88
CA ASP A 264 23.59 -9.78 -6.43
C ASP A 264 23.55 -10.01 -4.90
N HIS A 265 24.66 -10.45 -4.31
CA HIS A 265 24.78 -10.64 -2.86
C HIS A 265 24.57 -9.35 -2.07
N MET A 266 25.11 -8.22 -2.54
CA MET A 266 24.92 -6.92 -1.89
C MET A 266 23.45 -6.48 -1.90
N ILE A 267 22.70 -6.89 -2.92
CA ILE A 267 21.25 -6.62 -3.00
C ILE A 267 20.54 -7.37 -1.86
N TYR A 268 20.83 -8.65 -1.66
CA TYR A 268 20.24 -9.43 -0.56
C TYR A 268 20.70 -8.94 0.83
N GLU A 269 21.95 -8.51 0.97
CA GLU A 269 22.46 -7.90 2.21
C GLU A 269 21.77 -6.57 2.51
N SER A 270 21.56 -5.72 1.50
CA SER A 270 20.86 -4.44 1.66
C SER A 270 19.41 -4.63 2.14
N ALA A 271 18.76 -5.69 1.67
CA ALA A 271 17.48 -6.16 2.18
C ALA A 271 17.61 -6.52 3.67
N GLY A 272 18.52 -7.42 4.03
CA GLY A 272 18.75 -7.80 5.44
C GLY A 272 18.97 -6.61 6.39
N VAL A 273 19.78 -5.63 5.98
CA VAL A 273 20.02 -4.38 6.75
C VAL A 273 18.77 -3.51 6.84
N GLY A 274 17.94 -3.51 5.80
CA GLY A 274 16.70 -2.72 5.70
C GLY A 274 15.51 -3.32 6.43
N ILE A 275 15.64 -4.43 7.14
CA ILE A 275 14.49 -5.14 7.71
C ILE A 275 13.68 -4.31 8.73
N LEU A 276 14.28 -3.30 9.36
CA LEU A 276 13.58 -2.40 10.30
C LEU A 276 12.81 -1.29 9.58
N LYS A 277 12.95 -1.12 8.26
CA LYS A 277 12.20 -0.13 7.45
C LYS A 277 10.69 -0.34 7.48
N ILE A 278 10.24 -1.53 7.87
CA ILE A 278 8.83 -1.90 8.02
C ILE A 278 8.16 -1.24 9.24
N LEU A 279 8.94 -0.78 10.24
CA LEU A 279 8.43 -0.32 11.53
C LEU A 279 7.86 1.11 11.56
N PRO A 280 8.48 2.09 10.88
CA PRO A 280 8.01 3.48 10.91
C PRO A 280 6.53 3.63 10.57
N THR A 281 6.04 2.97 9.52
CA THR A 281 4.65 3.10 9.05
C THR A 281 3.60 2.74 10.12
N PRO A 282 3.60 1.53 10.72
CA PRO A 282 2.64 1.17 11.77
C PRO A 282 2.83 1.99 13.06
N LEU A 283 4.06 2.38 13.39
CA LEU A 283 4.34 3.17 14.59
C LEU A 283 3.82 4.60 14.47
N ILE A 284 4.05 5.27 13.35
CA ILE A 284 3.52 6.61 13.06
C ILE A 284 1.99 6.58 13.11
N LYS A 285 1.36 5.58 12.46
CA LYS A 285 -0.09 5.35 12.56
C LYS A 285 -0.52 5.21 14.02
N ALA A 286 0.16 4.38 14.82
CA ALA A 286 -0.18 4.16 16.21
C ALA A 286 -0.07 5.42 17.06
N ILE A 287 1.05 6.16 16.96
CA ILE A 287 1.30 7.43 17.67
C ILE A 287 0.22 8.46 17.33
N LEU A 288 0.02 8.74 16.03
CA LEU A 288 -0.96 9.72 15.57
C LEU A 288 -2.38 9.36 16.04
N SER A 289 -2.69 8.07 15.99
CA SER A 289 -4.01 7.59 16.35
C SER A 289 -4.31 7.75 17.85
N ARG A 290 -3.29 7.80 18.73
CA ARG A 290 -3.45 8.15 20.15
C ARG A 290 -3.63 9.66 20.37
N ALA A 291 -3.09 10.51 19.49
CA ALA A 291 -3.18 11.96 19.58
C ALA A 291 -4.56 12.51 19.14
N VAL A 292 -5.36 11.70 18.43
CA VAL A 292 -6.66 12.09 17.88
C VAL A 292 -7.82 11.46 18.66
N HIS A 293 -8.94 12.19 18.80
CA HIS A 293 -10.15 11.70 19.44
C HIS A 293 -10.71 10.44 18.72
N PRO A 294 -11.30 9.46 19.43
CA PRO A 294 -11.89 8.26 18.82
C PRO A 294 -12.90 8.57 17.68
N ASP A 295 -13.67 9.64 17.81
CA ASP A 295 -14.68 10.05 16.81
C ASP A 295 -14.09 10.66 15.52
N LYS A 296 -12.76 10.84 15.46
CA LYS A 296 -12.04 11.45 14.32
C LYS A 296 -10.96 10.55 13.73
N GLN A 297 -10.98 9.26 14.08
CA GLN A 297 -9.99 8.29 13.59
C GLN A 297 -10.11 8.06 12.08
N GLY A 298 -11.32 8.09 11.52
CA GLY A 298 -11.55 7.95 10.09
C GLY A 298 -10.90 9.09 9.31
N ALA A 299 -11.10 10.33 9.75
CA ALA A 299 -10.42 11.50 9.17
C ALA A 299 -8.89 11.42 9.27
N LEU A 300 -8.34 10.98 10.42
CA LEU A 300 -6.89 10.82 10.58
C LEU A 300 -6.32 9.81 9.58
N PHE A 301 -6.87 8.59 9.55
CA PHE A 301 -6.34 7.54 8.67
C PHE A 301 -6.58 7.89 7.21
N SER A 302 -7.70 8.54 6.87
CA SER A 302 -7.95 9.04 5.52
C SER A 302 -6.83 9.97 5.03
N ASN A 303 -6.35 10.89 5.86
CA ASN A 303 -5.22 11.75 5.50
C ASN A 303 -3.92 10.97 5.32
N ILE A 304 -3.64 9.98 6.17
CA ILE A 304 -2.43 9.13 6.04
C ILE A 304 -2.47 8.35 4.72
N TYR A 305 -3.58 7.69 4.42
CA TYR A 305 -3.73 6.89 3.21
C TYR A 305 -3.89 7.75 1.94
N LEU A 306 -4.39 8.98 2.06
CA LEU A 306 -4.38 9.96 0.98
C LEU A 306 -2.94 10.31 0.59
N LEU A 307 -2.08 10.62 1.57
CA LEU A 307 -0.66 10.92 1.31
C LEU A 307 0.03 9.72 0.67
N ASP A 308 -0.22 8.51 1.17
CA ASP A 308 0.30 7.27 0.61
C ASP A 308 -0.14 7.06 -0.85
N THR A 309 -1.42 7.32 -1.14
CA THR A 309 -1.99 7.22 -2.50
C THR A 309 -1.34 8.23 -3.45
N VAL A 310 -1.15 9.48 -3.00
CA VAL A 310 -0.47 10.51 -3.79
C VAL A 310 0.97 10.10 -4.08
N CYS A 311 1.72 9.67 -3.05
CA CYS A 311 3.08 9.17 -3.23
C CYS A 311 3.13 8.02 -4.23
N THR A 312 2.21 7.06 -4.16
CA THR A 312 2.16 5.89 -5.05
C THR A 312 2.04 6.26 -6.53
N ILE A 313 1.32 7.34 -6.86
CA ILE A 313 1.13 7.79 -8.26
C ILE A 313 2.37 8.52 -8.78
N PHE A 314 2.95 9.38 -7.95
CA PHE A 314 4.06 10.24 -8.36
C PHE A 314 5.43 9.57 -8.23
N ASP A 315 5.56 8.53 -7.41
CA ASP A 315 6.83 7.85 -7.13
C ASP A 315 7.46 7.24 -8.41
N PRO A 316 6.77 6.44 -9.25
CA PRO A 316 7.40 5.87 -10.44
C PRO A 316 7.87 6.92 -11.46
N PRO A 317 7.08 7.95 -11.83
CA PRO A 317 7.56 9.02 -12.69
C PRO A 317 8.73 9.81 -12.10
N LEU A 318 8.68 10.16 -10.81
CA LEU A 318 9.77 10.87 -10.13
C LEU A 318 11.05 10.04 -10.13
N PHE A 319 10.94 8.77 -9.76
CA PHE A 319 12.05 7.81 -9.77
C PHE A 319 12.66 7.70 -11.18
N ASN A 320 11.82 7.48 -12.20
CA ASN A 320 12.27 7.35 -13.59
C ASN A 320 12.97 8.63 -14.09
N ASN A 321 12.44 9.80 -13.75
CA ASN A 321 13.03 11.07 -14.17
C ASN A 321 14.41 11.28 -13.51
N ILE A 322 14.51 11.06 -12.19
CA ILE A 322 15.78 11.16 -11.47
C ILE A 322 16.77 10.13 -12.03
N TYR A 323 16.34 8.88 -12.23
CA TYR A 323 17.18 7.82 -12.76
C TYR A 323 17.69 8.15 -14.16
N HIS A 324 16.84 8.58 -15.08
CA HIS A 324 17.23 8.93 -16.45
C HIS A 324 18.31 10.03 -16.49
N HIS A 325 18.23 11.02 -15.59
CA HIS A 325 19.23 12.08 -15.50
C HIS A 325 20.52 11.70 -14.75
N THR A 326 20.51 10.63 -13.96
CA THR A 326 21.61 10.29 -13.05
C THR A 326 22.30 8.97 -13.38
N VAL A 327 21.70 8.14 -14.25
CA VAL A 327 22.22 6.82 -14.65
C VAL A 327 23.60 6.91 -15.33
N THR A 328 23.90 8.01 -16.02
CA THR A 328 25.21 8.25 -16.66
C THR A 328 26.32 8.52 -15.64
N LEU A 329 25.98 9.04 -14.46
CA LEU A 329 26.91 9.25 -13.36
C LEU A 329 27.09 7.96 -12.55
N HIS A 330 26.00 7.38 -12.08
CA HIS A 330 25.99 6.12 -11.34
C HIS A 330 24.60 5.48 -11.35
N LYS A 331 24.52 4.18 -11.67
CA LYS A 331 23.23 3.46 -11.77
C LYS A 331 22.44 3.46 -10.45
N GLY A 332 23.13 3.47 -9.31
CA GLY A 332 22.51 3.50 -7.99
C GLY A 332 22.23 4.90 -7.43
N PHE A 333 22.47 5.97 -8.18
CA PHE A 333 22.46 7.35 -7.65
C PHE A 333 21.11 7.76 -7.04
N VAL A 334 20.00 7.33 -7.66
CA VAL A 334 18.64 7.59 -7.18
C VAL A 334 18.43 7.13 -5.73
N PHE A 335 19.05 6.02 -5.32
CA PHE A 335 18.95 5.51 -3.95
C PHE A 335 19.71 6.37 -2.94
N PHE A 336 20.80 7.03 -3.35
CA PHE A 336 21.48 8.02 -2.49
C PHE A 336 20.64 9.27 -2.29
N VAL A 337 19.90 9.71 -3.32
CA VAL A 337 18.94 10.82 -3.19
C VAL A 337 17.86 10.47 -2.17
N MET A 338 17.29 9.26 -2.25
CA MET A 338 16.29 8.79 -1.28
C MET A 338 16.86 8.68 0.14
N ALA A 339 18.07 8.14 0.29
CA ALA A 339 18.78 8.09 1.57
C ALA A 339 18.99 9.49 2.17
N GLY A 340 19.40 10.46 1.33
CA GLY A 340 19.59 11.85 1.74
C GLY A 340 18.29 12.55 2.18
N LEU A 341 17.18 12.31 1.48
CA LEU A 341 15.86 12.85 1.86
C LEU A 341 15.40 12.30 3.21
N ILE A 342 15.52 10.99 3.44
CA ILE A 342 15.15 10.37 4.73
C ILE A 342 16.05 10.88 5.85
N HIS A 343 17.37 10.95 5.61
CA HIS A 343 18.30 11.46 6.61
C HIS A 343 18.02 12.93 6.97
N SER A 344 17.68 13.76 5.98
CA SER A 344 17.31 15.16 6.21
C SER A 344 16.06 15.29 7.08
N PHE A 345 15.07 14.41 6.90
CA PHE A 345 13.88 14.37 7.75
C PHE A 345 14.22 14.00 9.20
N ILE A 346 15.13 13.04 9.41
CA ILE A 346 15.62 12.68 10.76
C ILE A 346 16.39 13.85 11.38
N ALA A 347 17.23 14.54 10.61
CA ALA A 347 18.03 15.66 11.10
C ALA A 347 17.19 16.89 11.50
N LEU A 348 16.02 17.07 10.89
CA LEU A 348 15.05 18.12 11.23
C LEU A 348 14.16 17.76 12.43
N TYR A 349 14.19 16.50 12.88
CA TYR A 349 13.39 16.05 14.02
C TYR A 349 14.09 16.42 15.33
N ASP A 350 13.57 17.43 16.03
CA ASP A 350 13.99 17.81 17.38
C ASP A 350 13.12 17.03 18.41
N PRO A 351 13.71 16.14 19.24
CA PRO A 351 12.99 15.18 20.08
C PRO A 351 12.24 15.73 21.30
#